data_AF-A0AAE3SGN2-F1
#
_entry.id   AF-A0AAE3SGN2-F1
#
_cell.length_a   1.000
_cell.length_b   1.000
_cell.length_c   1.000
_cell.angle_alpha   90.00
_cell.angle_beta   90.00
_cell.angle_gamma   90.00
#
_symmetry.space_group_name_H-M   'P 1'
#
loop_
_entity.id
_entity.type
_entity.pdbx_description
1 polymer ?
#
loop_
_entity_poly.entity_id
_entity_poly.type
_entity_poly.pdbx_seq_one_letter_code
_entity_poly.pdbx_strand_id
1 'polypeptide(L)'
;MKKLLCFAAVFLLIMSACENENLEEVKPEGSAKLKSYQSGTDDGYFWSLWTDDKSGWVDYNNGSGGNYSVSWNYTGNFTCGKGWTTGSKTRVIGYNVGTYSQNGGGGSIAYYGWTRNPLIEYYVNEMWGGHRPDGGTHIGTVYSDGATYDIYTNMRYQKPSIDGTQTFRQVYSTRRSESSVGASHKITFANHANAWARSGYGLGSDMSPSAIMLTESYGTSTGNANLTIWNAGSSTGDTGGGSSGGSALPIRIRARGVSGSERISLYVGGNNCGTWTLSTSMSDYRVTLYTSRGDIRVAYENDASGRDVQIDYVSVDGDWRQAEDQSYNTGVWQNGSCGGSYSEWLHCSGSIGFGNTP
;
A
#
# COMPACT_ATOMS: atom_id res chain seq x y z
N MET A 1 8.51 -44.84 -59.14
CA MET A 1 8.49 -45.50 -57.82
C MET A 1 7.77 -44.59 -56.85
N LYS A 2 6.65 -45.07 -56.28
CA LYS A 2 6.01 -44.80 -54.96
C LYS A 2 5.93 -43.32 -54.49
N LYS A 3 4.79 -42.74 -54.08
CA LYS A 3 3.40 -43.16 -53.87
C LYS A 3 2.54 -41.87 -53.78
N LEU A 4 1.29 -42.01 -54.18
CA LEU A 4 0.14 -41.10 -54.07
C LEU A 4 -0.39 -41.00 -52.63
N LEU A 5 -1.01 -39.86 -52.22
CA LEU A 5 -2.18 -39.69 -51.29
C LEU A 5 -2.29 -38.19 -50.90
N CYS A 6 -3.18 -37.39 -51.52
CA CYS A 6 -4.56 -37.04 -51.10
C CYS A 6 -4.70 -36.50 -49.66
N PHE A 7 -5.13 -35.24 -49.50
CA PHE A 7 -6.49 -34.89 -49.05
C PHE A 7 -6.79 -33.39 -49.29
N ALA A 8 -8.02 -33.14 -49.73
CA ALA A 8 -8.60 -31.84 -49.96
C ALA A 8 -9.00 -31.16 -48.64
N ALA A 9 -8.87 -29.83 -48.59
CA ALA A 9 -9.77 -28.98 -47.81
C ALA A 9 -9.97 -27.67 -48.58
N VAL A 10 -11.06 -27.64 -49.35
CA VAL A 10 -11.66 -26.41 -49.84
C VAL A 10 -12.37 -25.77 -48.65
N PHE A 11 -11.95 -24.58 -48.23
CA PHE A 11 -12.84 -23.65 -47.54
C PHE A 11 -12.87 -22.36 -48.34
N LEU A 12 -14.02 -22.11 -48.94
CA LEU A 12 -14.37 -20.93 -49.71
C LEU A 12 -15.01 -19.92 -48.74
N LEU A 13 -14.45 -18.72 -48.60
CA LEU A 13 -15.17 -17.50 -48.18
C LEU A 13 -14.28 -16.28 -48.48
N ILE A 14 -14.48 -15.64 -49.64
CA ILE A 14 -15.21 -14.37 -49.84
C ILE A 14 -14.40 -13.15 -49.36
N MET A 15 -13.91 -12.41 -50.38
CA MET A 15 -13.76 -10.96 -50.50
C MET A 15 -13.88 -10.12 -49.21
N SER A 16 -12.83 -9.37 -48.90
CA SER A 16 -12.93 -7.90 -48.94
C SER A 16 -11.53 -7.29 -48.89
N ALA A 17 -11.25 -6.40 -49.85
CA ALA A 17 -10.12 -5.51 -49.79
C ALA A 17 -10.27 -4.58 -48.57
N CYS A 18 -9.21 -4.44 -47.78
CA CYS A 18 -8.85 -3.21 -47.09
C CYS A 18 -7.36 -3.28 -46.77
N GLU A 19 -6.62 -2.47 -47.52
CA GLU A 19 -5.45 -1.71 -47.12
C GLU A 19 -4.30 -2.42 -46.39
N ASN A 20 -3.14 -2.37 -47.06
CA ASN A 20 -1.84 -2.49 -46.43
C ASN A 20 -1.75 -1.44 -45.30
N GLU A 21 -2.03 -1.85 -44.07
CA GLU A 21 -1.45 -1.15 -42.93
C GLU A 21 0.05 -1.44 -42.94
N ASN A 22 0.80 -0.47 -43.44
CA ASN A 22 2.19 -0.28 -43.04
C ASN A 22 2.21 -0.34 -41.51
N LEU A 23 2.69 -1.47 -40.98
CA LEU A 23 3.18 -1.53 -39.61
C LEU A 23 4.41 -0.62 -39.57
N GLU A 24 4.19 0.66 -39.33
CA GLU A 24 5.26 1.55 -38.90
C GLU A 24 5.82 0.95 -37.62
N GLU A 25 7.05 0.46 -37.70
CA GLU A 25 7.88 0.18 -36.55
C GLU A 25 7.96 1.47 -35.73
N VAL A 26 7.14 1.57 -34.69
CA VAL A 26 7.21 2.66 -33.71
C VAL A 26 8.60 2.59 -33.09
N LYS A 27 9.51 3.43 -33.59
CA LYS A 27 10.80 3.68 -32.94
C LYS A 27 10.49 4.11 -31.50
N PRO A 28 11.02 3.43 -30.48
CA PRO A 28 10.79 3.85 -29.10
C PRO A 28 11.32 5.29 -28.96
N GLU A 29 10.45 6.20 -28.54
CA GLU A 29 10.85 7.56 -28.17
C GLU A 29 12.04 7.48 -27.20
N GLY A 30 13.05 8.30 -27.50
CA GLY A 30 14.41 8.17 -26.99
C GLY A 30 14.47 7.89 -25.49
N SER A 31 15.14 6.80 -25.12
CA SER A 31 15.49 6.52 -23.74
C SER A 31 16.20 7.74 -23.13
N ALA A 32 15.88 8.07 -21.88
CA ALA A 32 16.64 9.06 -21.13
C ALA A 32 18.12 8.64 -21.16
N LYS A 33 18.96 9.45 -21.81
CA LYS A 33 20.39 9.14 -21.92
C LYS A 33 21.07 9.55 -20.62
N LEU A 34 21.97 8.70 -20.13
CA LEU A 34 22.77 8.99 -18.95
C LEU A 34 23.69 10.19 -19.22
N LYS A 35 23.65 11.20 -18.34
CA LYS A 35 24.65 12.29 -18.29
C LYS A 35 25.73 12.03 -17.27
N SER A 36 25.31 11.66 -16.06
CA SER A 36 26.19 11.45 -14.92
C SER A 36 25.61 10.38 -14.02
N TYR A 37 26.49 9.49 -13.56
CA TYR A 37 26.22 8.57 -12.47
C TYR A 37 27.41 8.62 -11.51
N GLN A 38 27.14 8.92 -10.25
CA GLN A 38 28.12 8.96 -9.18
C GLN A 38 27.60 8.11 -8.02
N SER A 39 28.49 7.39 -7.35
CA SER A 39 28.15 6.61 -6.18
C SER A 39 29.38 6.37 -5.30
N GLY A 40 29.13 5.93 -4.07
CA GLY A 40 30.20 5.65 -3.12
C GLY A 40 29.66 5.19 -1.77
N THR A 41 30.51 5.27 -0.76
CA THR A 41 30.12 5.09 0.64
C THR A 41 30.54 6.32 1.43
N ASP A 42 29.67 6.78 2.32
CA ASP A 42 29.88 7.94 3.17
C ASP A 42 29.27 7.64 4.55
N ASP A 43 30.08 7.78 5.61
CA ASP A 43 29.71 7.42 7.00
C ASP A 43 29.01 6.06 7.16
N GLY A 44 29.46 5.07 6.37
CA GLY A 44 28.92 3.71 6.41
C GLY A 44 27.63 3.47 5.61
N TYR A 45 27.13 4.48 4.88
CA TYR A 45 25.98 4.36 3.98
C TYR A 45 26.42 4.40 2.52
N PHE A 46 25.83 3.53 1.70
CA PHE A 46 25.93 3.67 0.25
C PHE A 46 25.22 4.95 -0.18
N TRP A 47 25.68 5.61 -1.22
CA TRP A 47 24.96 6.71 -1.85
C TRP A 47 25.09 6.64 -3.36
N SER A 48 24.11 7.21 -4.07
CA SER A 48 24.18 7.42 -5.50
C SER A 48 23.47 8.70 -5.93
N LEU A 49 23.94 9.27 -7.04
CA LEU A 49 23.29 10.31 -7.83
C LEU A 49 23.34 9.90 -9.30
N TRP A 50 22.18 9.90 -9.95
CA TRP A 50 22.01 9.68 -11.38
C TRP A 50 21.26 10.87 -11.97
N THR A 51 21.70 11.34 -13.14
CA THR A 51 21.01 12.40 -13.91
C THR A 51 20.99 12.03 -15.39
N ASP A 52 19.87 12.31 -16.05
CA ASP A 52 19.79 12.22 -17.51
C ASP A 52 20.49 13.39 -18.23
N ASP A 53 20.52 13.36 -19.57
CA ASP A 53 21.21 14.31 -20.46
C ASP A 53 20.54 15.65 -20.65
N LYS A 54 19.69 16.06 -19.71
CA LYS A 54 18.93 17.30 -19.83
C LYS A 54 19.57 18.49 -19.12
N SER A 55 18.85 19.61 -19.18
CA SER A 55 19.31 20.94 -18.82
C SER A 55 18.94 21.31 -17.38
N GLY A 56 19.75 22.19 -16.79
CA GLY A 56 19.62 22.63 -15.39
C GLY A 56 20.71 22.03 -14.50
N TRP A 57 20.49 22.09 -13.19
CA TRP A 57 21.43 21.60 -12.18
C TRP A 57 20.73 20.81 -11.08
N VAL A 58 21.49 19.87 -10.50
CA VAL A 58 21.14 19.07 -9.32
C VAL A 58 22.36 19.13 -8.41
N ASP A 59 22.18 19.62 -7.19
CA ASP A 59 23.22 19.78 -6.17
C ASP A 59 22.95 18.81 -5.03
N TYR A 60 23.69 17.69 -5.01
CA TYR A 60 23.56 16.62 -4.01
C TYR A 60 24.72 16.69 -3.02
N ASN A 61 24.41 16.59 -1.74
CA ASN A 61 25.38 16.65 -0.66
C ASN A 61 25.15 15.51 0.35
N ASN A 62 26.23 14.79 0.68
CA ASN A 62 26.25 13.86 1.80
C ASN A 62 26.45 14.63 3.11
N GLY A 63 25.53 14.46 4.06
CA GLY A 63 25.69 14.90 5.44
C GLY A 63 26.14 13.76 6.35
N SER A 64 26.28 14.02 7.65
CA SER A 64 26.74 13.02 8.62
C SER A 64 25.83 11.79 8.70
N GLY A 65 26.43 10.61 8.85
CA GLY A 65 25.69 9.35 8.99
C GLY A 65 24.80 9.07 7.78
N GLY A 66 23.53 8.76 8.01
CA GLY A 66 22.56 8.54 6.94
C GLY A 66 21.92 9.81 6.38
N ASN A 67 22.43 11.00 6.70
CA ASN A 67 21.89 12.25 6.16
C ASN A 67 22.36 12.52 4.73
N TYR A 68 21.45 12.97 3.88
CA TYR A 68 21.77 13.61 2.62
C TYR A 68 20.84 14.79 2.37
N SER A 69 21.26 15.69 1.49
CA SER A 69 20.42 16.76 0.98
C SER A 69 20.59 16.92 -0.52
N VAL A 70 19.54 17.41 -1.16
CA VAL A 70 19.57 17.75 -2.58
C VAL A 70 18.78 19.03 -2.82
N SER A 71 19.29 19.90 -3.67
CA SER A 71 18.56 21.04 -4.24
C SER A 71 18.64 20.96 -5.75
N TRP A 72 17.60 21.41 -6.45
CA TRP A 72 17.58 21.33 -7.91
C TRP A 72 16.79 22.45 -8.57
N ASN A 73 17.20 22.76 -9.80
CA ASN A 73 16.41 23.43 -10.81
C ASN A 73 16.73 22.73 -12.13
N TYR A 74 15.87 21.78 -12.49
CA TYR A 74 16.19 20.77 -13.49
C TYR A 74 15.00 20.50 -14.40
N THR A 75 15.27 20.37 -15.70
CA THR A 75 14.28 19.97 -16.71
C THR A 75 14.69 18.63 -17.27
N GLY A 76 14.45 17.55 -16.53
CA GLY A 76 14.92 16.21 -16.88
C GLY A 76 14.45 15.19 -15.88
N ASN A 77 15.24 14.15 -15.63
CA ASN A 77 15.06 13.22 -14.53
C ASN A 77 16.37 13.05 -13.76
N PHE A 78 16.29 13.04 -12.43
CA PHE A 78 17.37 12.59 -11.56
C PHE A 78 16.87 11.69 -10.44
N THR A 79 17.75 10.80 -9.99
CA THR A 79 17.55 9.98 -8.80
C THR A 79 18.75 10.12 -7.88
N CYS A 80 18.52 10.30 -6.58
CA CYS A 80 19.62 10.39 -5.62
C CYS A 80 19.22 9.89 -4.23
N GLY A 81 20.20 9.57 -3.39
CA GLY A 81 19.93 9.25 -1.99
C GLY A 81 20.99 8.37 -1.35
N LYS A 82 20.86 8.20 -0.03
CA LYS A 82 21.67 7.27 0.77
C LYS A 82 20.92 5.95 1.04
N GLY A 83 21.66 4.90 1.37
CA GLY A 83 21.14 3.58 1.67
C GLY A 83 22.22 2.54 1.94
N TRP A 84 22.02 1.36 1.36
CA TRP A 84 22.85 0.19 1.58
C TRP A 84 23.41 -0.34 0.26
N THR A 85 24.64 -0.84 0.33
CA THR A 85 25.33 -1.46 -0.81
C THR A 85 24.60 -2.70 -1.32
N THR A 86 23.84 -3.37 -0.46
CA THR A 86 22.99 -4.51 -0.82
C THR A 86 21.57 -4.34 -0.28
N GLY A 87 20.59 -4.68 -1.11
CA GLY A 87 19.20 -4.85 -0.73
C GLY A 87 19.02 -5.95 0.32
N SER A 88 17.89 -5.92 1.02
CA SER A 88 17.47 -6.98 1.92
C SER A 88 15.97 -6.95 2.06
N LYS A 89 15.32 -8.12 1.90
CA LYS A 89 13.86 -8.26 2.08
C LYS A 89 13.44 -8.03 3.52
N THR A 90 14.34 -8.20 4.49
CA THR A 90 14.01 -8.12 5.91
C THR A 90 14.32 -6.76 6.53
N ARG A 91 14.84 -5.79 5.78
CA ARG A 91 15.28 -4.52 6.35
C ARG A 91 14.12 -3.70 6.89
N VAL A 92 14.29 -3.12 8.07
CA VAL A 92 13.47 -2.02 8.56
C VAL A 92 14.26 -0.72 8.38
N ILE A 93 13.73 0.16 7.54
CA ILE A 93 14.36 1.43 7.20
C ILE A 93 13.76 2.47 8.13
N GLY A 94 14.58 3.07 9.00
CA GLY A 94 14.18 4.29 9.70
C GLY A 94 14.49 5.50 8.83
N TYR A 95 13.59 6.47 8.76
CA TYR A 95 13.81 7.70 8.00
C TYR A 95 13.15 8.91 8.66
N ASN A 96 13.71 10.09 8.41
CA ASN A 96 13.12 11.38 8.74
C ASN A 96 13.33 12.32 7.54
N VAL A 97 12.24 12.88 7.03
CA VAL A 97 12.29 13.93 6.00
C VAL A 97 12.32 15.26 6.75
N GLY A 98 13.50 15.86 6.92
CA GLY A 98 13.64 17.13 7.63
C GLY A 98 13.06 18.30 6.83
N THR A 99 13.20 18.26 5.51
CA THR A 99 12.58 19.23 4.59
C THR A 99 12.29 18.55 3.27
N TYR A 100 11.16 18.88 2.66
CA TYR A 100 10.85 18.53 1.28
C TYR A 100 9.95 19.61 0.68
N SER A 101 10.35 20.14 -0.47
CA SER A 101 9.55 21.07 -1.25
C SER A 101 9.86 20.87 -2.72
N GLN A 102 8.84 20.67 -3.53
CA GLN A 102 8.98 20.56 -4.98
C GLN A 102 7.90 21.40 -5.68
N ASN A 103 8.32 22.16 -6.68
CA ASN A 103 7.45 22.93 -7.57
C ASN A 103 7.61 22.41 -9.00
N GLY A 104 6.50 22.02 -9.62
CA GLY A 104 6.47 21.47 -10.97
C GLY A 104 6.96 20.02 -11.06
N GLY A 105 6.69 19.41 -12.21
CA GLY A 105 7.08 18.03 -12.50
C GLY A 105 6.43 16.99 -11.57
N GLY A 106 6.98 15.78 -11.60
CA GLY A 106 6.65 14.71 -10.66
C GLY A 106 7.92 14.24 -9.93
N GLY A 107 7.78 13.26 -9.05
CA GLY A 107 8.89 12.80 -8.23
C GLY A 107 8.42 12.01 -7.02
N SER A 108 9.35 11.39 -6.30
CA SER A 108 9.04 10.66 -5.08
C SER A 108 10.19 10.68 -4.07
N ILE A 109 9.81 10.69 -2.79
CA ILE A 109 10.64 10.18 -1.70
C ILE A 109 10.20 8.74 -1.43
N ALA A 110 11.10 7.78 -1.64
CA ALA A 110 10.76 6.36 -1.59
C ALA A 110 11.92 5.49 -1.10
N TYR A 111 11.63 4.35 -0.48
CA TYR A 111 12.62 3.27 -0.42
C TYR A 111 12.64 2.56 -1.77
N TYR A 112 13.79 2.55 -2.42
CA TYR A 112 13.98 2.18 -3.81
C TYR A 112 15.10 1.16 -3.96
N GLY A 113 14.93 0.23 -4.90
CA GLY A 113 16.02 -0.64 -5.32
C GLY A 113 15.63 -1.61 -6.41
N TRP A 114 16.52 -2.57 -6.64
CA TRP A 114 16.37 -3.58 -7.66
C TRP A 114 16.58 -4.98 -7.10
N THR A 115 15.98 -5.97 -7.78
CA THR A 115 16.37 -7.37 -7.65
C THR A 115 16.77 -7.93 -9.00
N ARG A 116 17.54 -9.01 -9.00
CA ARG A 116 17.74 -9.86 -10.18
C ARG A 116 17.09 -11.23 -9.99
N ASN A 117 16.92 -11.94 -11.10
CA ASN A 117 16.33 -13.27 -11.16
C ASN A 117 14.94 -13.36 -10.48
N PRO A 118 13.91 -12.68 -11.02
CA PRO A 118 13.91 -11.78 -12.19
C PRO A 118 14.39 -10.34 -11.90
N LEU A 119 14.69 -9.59 -12.97
CA LEU A 119 14.98 -8.16 -12.90
C LEU A 119 13.70 -7.38 -12.56
N ILE A 120 13.65 -6.80 -11.36
CA ILE A 120 12.51 -6.03 -10.86
C ILE A 120 13.03 -4.74 -10.24
N GLU A 121 12.41 -3.63 -10.61
CA GLU A 121 12.57 -2.34 -9.95
C GLU A 121 11.44 -2.16 -8.92
N TYR A 122 11.77 -1.78 -7.69
CA TYR A 122 10.77 -1.65 -6.63
C TYR A 122 10.82 -0.32 -5.91
N TYR A 123 9.64 0.11 -5.44
CA TYR A 123 9.48 1.34 -4.65
C TYR A 123 8.52 1.13 -3.47
N VAL A 124 8.81 1.77 -2.34
CA VAL A 124 7.84 2.09 -1.29
C VAL A 124 7.78 3.60 -1.18
N ASN A 125 6.77 4.21 -1.81
CA ASN A 125 6.63 5.66 -1.97
C ASN A 125 5.98 6.28 -0.73
N GLU A 126 6.71 7.16 -0.05
CA GLU A 126 6.30 7.83 1.19
C GLU A 126 5.79 9.25 0.94
N MET A 127 6.41 9.98 0.01
CA MET A 127 6.00 11.34 -0.43
C MET A 127 6.22 11.50 -1.93
N TRP A 128 5.67 12.55 -2.54
CA TRP A 128 5.76 12.80 -3.97
C TRP A 128 5.64 14.27 -4.37
N GLY A 129 6.05 14.56 -5.61
CA GLY A 129 5.91 15.87 -6.23
C GLY A 129 4.50 16.11 -6.78
N GLY A 130 4.37 16.66 -7.99
CA GLY A 130 3.10 17.15 -8.53
C GLY A 130 1.94 16.14 -8.64
N HIS A 131 2.18 14.83 -8.53
CA HIS A 131 1.12 13.82 -8.48
C HIS A 131 1.56 12.56 -7.74
N ARG A 132 0.58 11.86 -7.17
CA ARG A 132 0.76 10.59 -6.47
C ARG A 132 1.24 9.50 -7.44
N PRO A 133 2.26 8.68 -7.09
CA PRO A 133 2.69 7.56 -7.93
C PRO A 133 1.64 6.43 -7.96
N ASP A 134 0.67 6.52 -8.87
CA ASP A 134 -0.42 5.55 -9.03
C ASP A 134 -0.75 5.18 -10.49
N GLY A 135 0.10 5.59 -11.44
CA GLY A 135 -0.09 5.34 -12.87
C GLY A 135 0.10 3.89 -13.35
N GLY A 136 0.17 2.91 -12.44
CA GLY A 136 0.30 1.48 -12.76
C GLY A 136 -1.01 0.72 -12.60
N THR A 137 -0.97 -0.59 -12.88
CA THR A 137 -2.10 -1.47 -12.61
C THR A 137 -2.19 -1.71 -11.11
N HIS A 138 -3.30 -1.32 -10.48
CA HIS A 138 -3.57 -1.60 -9.07
C HIS A 138 -3.80 -3.09 -8.82
N ILE A 139 -3.08 -3.68 -7.86
CA ILE A 139 -3.05 -5.13 -7.60
C ILE A 139 -3.33 -5.50 -6.13
N GLY A 140 -3.71 -4.54 -5.29
CA GLY A 140 -4.07 -4.76 -3.90
C GLY A 140 -3.58 -3.67 -2.99
N THR A 141 -3.65 -3.90 -1.68
CA THR A 141 -3.24 -2.95 -0.66
C THR A 141 -2.41 -3.64 0.41
N VAL A 142 -1.63 -2.86 1.16
CA VAL A 142 -0.96 -3.31 2.38
C VAL A 142 -1.02 -2.22 3.43
N TYR A 143 -1.36 -2.60 4.66
CA TYR A 143 -1.18 -1.74 5.81
C TYR A 143 0.17 -2.04 6.45
N SER A 144 1.01 -1.03 6.62
CA SER A 144 2.31 -1.16 7.30
C SER A 144 2.67 0.14 7.99
N ASP A 145 3.32 0.05 9.15
CA ASP A 145 3.97 1.19 9.81
C ASP A 145 3.06 2.41 10.04
N GLY A 146 1.77 2.18 10.31
CA GLY A 146 0.82 3.25 10.58
C GLY A 146 0.13 3.84 9.35
N ALA A 147 0.32 3.27 8.16
CA ALA A 147 -0.27 3.79 6.92
C ALA A 147 -0.76 2.67 5.99
N THR A 148 -1.80 2.99 5.21
CA THR A 148 -2.28 2.16 4.10
C THR A 148 -1.56 2.56 2.82
N TYR A 149 -1.09 1.55 2.10
CA TYR A 149 -0.47 1.67 0.79
C TYR A 149 -1.32 0.93 -0.23
N ASP A 150 -1.55 1.56 -1.37
CA ASP A 150 -2.06 0.88 -2.54
C ASP A 150 -0.87 0.30 -3.32
N ILE A 151 -1.01 -0.92 -3.82
CA ILE A 151 0.05 -1.68 -4.50
C ILE A 151 -0.22 -1.65 -5.99
N TYR A 152 0.80 -1.35 -6.76
CA TYR A 152 0.74 -1.26 -8.21
C TYR A 152 1.88 -2.04 -8.86
N THR A 153 1.66 -2.39 -10.13
CA THR A 153 2.70 -2.94 -11.00
C THR A 153 2.67 -2.27 -12.37
N ASN A 154 3.81 -2.22 -13.04
CA ASN A 154 3.91 -1.77 -14.43
C ASN A 154 5.00 -2.55 -15.17
N MET A 155 4.81 -2.81 -16.47
CA MET A 155 5.85 -3.35 -17.34
C MET A 155 6.58 -2.20 -18.03
N ARG A 156 7.91 -2.20 -17.94
CA ARG A 156 8.79 -1.23 -18.59
C ARG A 156 9.45 -1.92 -19.78
N TYR A 157 9.07 -1.53 -20.99
CA TYR A 157 9.60 -2.13 -22.22
C TYR A 157 10.79 -1.35 -22.74
N GLN A 158 11.93 -2.03 -22.93
CA GLN A 158 13.17 -1.44 -23.48
C GLN A 158 13.58 -0.14 -22.79
N LYS A 159 13.58 -0.15 -21.44
CA LYS A 159 13.95 1.01 -20.62
C LYS A 159 15.32 0.81 -19.95
N PRO A 160 16.02 1.90 -19.58
CA PRO A 160 17.25 1.81 -18.79
C PRO A 160 17.03 1.05 -17.47
N SER A 161 18.03 0.28 -17.06
CA SER A 161 18.06 -0.47 -15.80
C SER A 161 19.50 -0.62 -15.30
N ILE A 162 19.66 -1.25 -14.13
CA ILE A 162 20.99 -1.61 -13.59
C ILE A 162 21.77 -2.62 -14.45
N ASP A 163 21.10 -3.29 -15.38
CA ASP A 163 21.68 -4.27 -16.32
C ASP A 163 21.56 -3.79 -17.78
N GLY A 164 21.58 -2.47 -17.99
CA GLY A 164 21.45 -1.82 -19.30
C GLY A 164 19.99 -1.68 -19.76
N THR A 165 19.76 -1.51 -21.06
CA THR A 165 18.40 -1.44 -21.61
C THR A 165 17.74 -2.81 -21.53
N GLN A 166 16.65 -2.91 -20.78
CA GLN A 166 15.94 -4.17 -20.53
C GLN A 166 14.42 -3.98 -20.61
N THR A 167 13.71 -5.10 -20.73
CA THR A 167 12.29 -5.16 -20.38
C THR A 167 12.16 -5.75 -18.99
N PHE A 168 11.58 -5.00 -18.06
CA PHE A 168 11.49 -5.39 -16.65
C PHE A 168 10.18 -4.93 -16.02
N ARG A 169 9.87 -5.52 -14.87
CA ARG A 169 8.69 -5.17 -14.09
C ARG A 169 9.03 -4.15 -13.02
N GLN A 170 8.16 -3.18 -12.84
CA GLN A 170 8.05 -2.36 -11.64
C GLN A 170 6.98 -2.94 -10.72
N VAL A 171 7.26 -2.96 -9.42
CA VAL A 171 6.26 -3.20 -8.37
C VAL A 171 6.45 -2.17 -7.26
N TYR A 172 5.36 -1.56 -6.82
CA TYR A 172 5.48 -0.51 -5.81
C TYR A 172 4.28 -0.41 -4.91
N SER A 173 4.55 0.00 -3.67
CA SER A 173 3.55 0.41 -2.69
C SER A 173 3.57 1.92 -2.59
N THR A 174 2.42 2.57 -2.73
CA THR A 174 2.30 4.03 -2.59
C THR A 174 1.34 4.34 -1.46
N ARG A 175 1.78 5.12 -0.46
CA ARG A 175 0.88 5.57 0.62
C ARG A 175 -0.36 6.25 0.06
N ARG A 176 -1.50 6.13 0.73
CA ARG A 176 -2.71 6.91 0.37
C ARG A 176 -2.59 8.39 0.69
N SER A 177 -1.79 8.73 1.70
CA SER A 177 -1.47 10.09 2.08
C SER A 177 0.02 10.18 2.38
N GLU A 178 0.65 11.28 1.97
CA GLU A 178 2.08 11.49 2.17
C GLU A 178 2.45 11.37 3.65
N SER A 179 3.66 10.89 3.92
CA SER A 179 4.23 10.97 5.27
C SER A 179 4.52 12.42 5.66
N SER A 180 4.70 12.66 6.95
CA SER A 180 4.93 14.01 7.48
C SER A 180 6.42 14.39 7.48
N VAL A 181 6.68 15.66 7.16
CA VAL A 181 7.99 16.31 7.33
C VAL A 181 8.27 16.55 8.82
N GLY A 182 9.54 16.44 9.23
CA GLY A 182 10.04 16.72 10.57
C GLY A 182 9.81 15.58 11.58
N ALA A 183 9.03 14.57 11.23
CA ALA A 183 8.77 13.40 12.07
C ALA A 183 9.58 12.18 11.62
N SER A 184 9.96 11.34 12.58
CA SER A 184 10.64 10.08 12.32
C SER A 184 9.63 8.98 12.03
N HIS A 185 9.87 8.26 10.94
CA HIS A 185 9.03 7.18 10.44
C HIS A 185 9.89 5.93 10.20
N LYS A 186 9.24 4.83 9.84
CA LYS A 186 9.91 3.62 9.39
C LYS A 186 9.18 2.95 8.24
N ILE A 187 9.90 2.17 7.45
CA ILE A 187 9.39 1.25 6.43
C ILE A 187 9.84 -0.16 6.82
N THR A 188 8.90 -1.00 7.21
CA THR A 188 9.12 -2.44 7.39
C THR A 188 9.03 -3.11 6.02
N PHE A 189 10.15 -3.13 5.28
CA PHE A 189 10.15 -3.53 3.87
C PHE A 189 9.60 -4.93 3.61
N ALA A 190 9.79 -5.85 4.56
CA ALA A 190 9.25 -7.20 4.49
C ALA A 190 7.72 -7.23 4.35
N ASN A 191 7.00 -6.31 4.98
CA ASN A 191 5.53 -6.24 4.85
C ASN A 191 5.13 -5.97 3.40
N HIS A 192 5.81 -5.04 2.75
CA HIS A 192 5.60 -4.69 1.34
C HIS A 192 5.99 -5.85 0.42
N ALA A 193 7.21 -6.38 0.57
CA ALA A 193 7.71 -7.47 -0.25
C ALA A 193 6.82 -8.73 -0.15
N ASN A 194 6.32 -9.05 1.05
CA ASN A 194 5.40 -10.17 1.28
C ASN A 194 4.02 -9.89 0.66
N ALA A 195 3.51 -8.66 0.74
CA ALA A 195 2.25 -8.29 0.10
C ALA A 195 2.33 -8.40 -1.42
N TRP A 196 3.43 -7.91 -2.02
CA TRP A 196 3.68 -8.05 -3.46
C TRP A 196 3.73 -9.52 -3.89
N ALA A 197 4.40 -10.37 -3.10
CA ALA A 197 4.46 -11.80 -3.35
C ALA A 197 3.07 -12.47 -3.28
N ARG A 198 2.23 -12.12 -2.29
CA ARG A 198 0.85 -12.62 -2.17
C ARG A 198 -0.03 -12.23 -3.36
N SER A 199 0.21 -11.07 -3.97
CA SER A 199 -0.47 -10.66 -5.20
C SER A 199 0.10 -11.31 -6.47
N GLY A 200 1.12 -12.18 -6.37
CA GLY A 200 1.78 -12.82 -7.53
C GLY A 200 2.90 -12.00 -8.16
N TYR A 201 3.33 -10.92 -7.50
CA TYR A 201 4.36 -9.98 -7.97
C TYR A 201 5.58 -9.97 -7.04
N GLY A 202 6.01 -11.15 -6.59
CA GLY A 202 7.15 -11.31 -5.70
C GLY A 202 8.47 -10.83 -6.29
N LEU A 203 9.36 -10.35 -5.41
CA LEU A 203 10.70 -9.91 -5.76
C LEU A 203 11.62 -11.07 -6.17
N GLY A 204 12.68 -10.74 -6.94
CA GLY A 204 13.72 -11.67 -7.35
C GLY A 204 14.48 -12.31 -6.20
N SER A 205 15.19 -13.39 -6.52
CA SER A 205 15.99 -14.14 -5.55
C SER A 205 17.31 -13.45 -5.21
N ASP A 206 17.85 -12.64 -6.12
CA ASP A 206 19.07 -11.87 -5.92
C ASP A 206 18.76 -10.44 -5.46
N MET A 207 19.06 -10.14 -4.20
CA MET A 207 18.95 -8.83 -3.56
C MET A 207 20.30 -8.06 -3.51
N SER A 208 21.34 -8.55 -4.18
CA SER A 208 22.67 -7.92 -4.19
C SER A 208 22.70 -6.48 -4.73
N PRO A 209 21.82 -6.01 -5.63
CA PRO A 209 21.80 -4.60 -6.01
C PRO A 209 21.57 -3.67 -4.80
N SER A 210 22.14 -2.47 -4.86
CA SER A 210 21.98 -1.45 -3.83
C SER A 210 20.52 -1.04 -3.67
N ALA A 211 20.16 -0.61 -2.45
CA ALA A 211 18.85 -0.04 -2.15
C ALA A 211 19.03 1.26 -1.36
N ILE A 212 18.31 2.30 -1.75
CA ILE A 212 18.43 3.66 -1.19
C ILE A 212 17.08 4.22 -0.76
N MET A 213 17.10 5.16 0.18
CA MET A 213 16.00 6.10 0.36
C MET A 213 16.16 7.21 -0.67
N LEU A 214 15.47 7.05 -1.77
CA LEU A 214 15.49 7.85 -2.97
C LEU A 214 14.78 9.19 -2.76
N THR A 215 15.37 10.24 -3.34
CA THR A 215 14.66 11.42 -3.87
C THR A 215 14.77 11.37 -5.39
N GLU A 216 13.63 11.26 -6.07
CA GLU A 216 13.49 11.34 -7.53
C GLU A 216 12.71 12.60 -7.91
N SER A 217 13.11 13.25 -8.99
CA SER A 217 12.30 14.31 -9.61
C SER A 217 12.42 14.24 -11.12
N TYR A 218 11.30 14.43 -11.80
CA TYR A 218 11.26 14.48 -13.26
C TYR A 218 10.36 15.58 -13.83
N GLY A 219 10.59 15.90 -15.09
CA GLY A 219 9.94 17.02 -15.78
C GLY A 219 10.67 18.33 -15.50
N THR A 220 10.00 19.46 -15.72
CA THR A 220 10.51 20.78 -15.30
C THR A 220 10.15 21.00 -13.85
N SER A 221 11.14 20.91 -12.96
CA SER A 221 10.93 21.06 -11.53
C SER A 221 12.04 21.86 -10.84
N THR A 222 11.66 22.49 -9.74
CA THR A 222 12.59 23.11 -8.78
C THR A 222 12.25 22.59 -7.39
N GLY A 223 13.24 22.45 -6.52
CA GLY A 223 12.96 21.98 -5.17
C GLY A 223 14.19 21.71 -4.32
N ASN A 224 13.91 21.25 -3.10
CA ASN A 224 14.91 20.76 -2.18
C ASN A 224 14.37 19.61 -1.33
N ALA A 225 15.30 18.78 -0.84
CA ALA A 225 15.02 17.75 0.14
C ALA A 225 16.20 17.61 1.11
N ASN A 226 15.92 17.36 2.39
CA ASN A 226 16.91 16.96 3.40
C ASN A 226 16.34 15.75 4.14
N LEU A 227 17.03 14.62 4.06
CA LEU A 227 16.58 13.36 4.63
C LEU A 227 17.68 12.74 5.46
N THR A 228 17.29 12.11 6.56
CA THR A 228 18.17 11.25 7.36
C THR A 228 17.61 9.84 7.41
N ILE A 229 18.43 8.85 7.14
CA ILE A 229 18.07 7.44 7.27
C ILE A 229 18.93 6.70 8.30
N TRP A 230 18.40 5.59 8.80
CA TRP A 230 19.16 4.68 9.65
C TRP A 230 18.64 3.24 9.51
N ASN A 231 19.47 2.29 9.93
CA ASN A 231 19.04 0.91 10.09
C ASN A 231 18.19 0.79 11.36
N ALA A 232 16.89 0.58 11.21
CA ALA A 232 15.94 0.41 12.31
C ALA A 232 15.74 -1.07 12.71
N GLY A 233 16.62 -1.96 12.25
CA GLY A 233 16.62 -3.39 12.53
C GLY A 233 16.17 -4.24 11.34
N SER A 234 15.79 -5.48 11.65
CA SER A 234 15.33 -6.45 10.67
C SER A 234 14.00 -7.06 11.13
N SER A 235 13.12 -7.36 10.18
CA SER A 235 11.84 -8.02 10.37
C SER A 235 11.59 -8.96 9.20
N THR A 236 11.03 -10.13 9.43
CA THR A 236 10.56 -11.02 8.34
C THR A 236 9.19 -10.60 7.80
N GLY A 237 8.60 -9.54 8.36
CA GLY A 237 7.26 -9.06 8.07
C GLY A 237 6.20 -10.04 8.59
N ASP A 238 4.96 -9.59 8.62
CA ASP A 238 3.83 -10.48 8.88
C ASP A 238 3.59 -11.37 7.63
N THR A 239 4.04 -12.62 7.72
CA THR A 239 3.92 -13.63 6.65
C THR A 239 2.51 -14.23 6.55
N GLY A 240 1.57 -13.81 7.41
CA GLY A 240 0.18 -14.23 7.41
C GLY A 240 -0.09 -15.42 8.33
N GLY A 241 -1.04 -15.24 9.27
CA GLY A 241 -1.57 -16.27 10.16
C GLY A 241 -1.00 -16.28 11.58
N GLY A 242 -1.57 -15.46 12.47
CA GLY A 242 -1.43 -15.62 13.93
C GLY A 242 -0.42 -14.71 14.64
N SER A 243 -0.88 -13.49 14.95
CA SER A 243 -0.51 -12.63 16.09
C SER A 243 0.95 -12.53 16.56
N SER A 244 1.56 -11.37 16.32
CA SER A 244 1.91 -10.44 17.42
C SER A 244 2.38 -9.07 16.87
N GLY A 245 1.48 -8.09 16.89
CA GLY A 245 1.80 -6.70 16.54
C GLY A 245 0.89 -6.06 15.49
N GLY A 246 -0.39 -6.43 15.42
CA GLY A 246 -1.29 -5.79 14.48
C GLY A 246 -1.54 -4.33 14.84
N SER A 247 -1.65 -3.48 13.82
CA SER A 247 -1.89 -2.06 13.98
C SER A 247 -3.17 -1.79 14.75
N ALA A 248 -3.12 -0.78 15.61
CA ALA A 248 -4.27 -0.24 16.32
C ALA A 248 -5.39 0.08 15.33
N LEU A 249 -6.49 -0.66 15.40
CA LEU A 249 -7.74 -0.41 14.71
C LEU A 249 -8.74 0.09 15.76
N PRO A 250 -8.95 1.41 15.90
CA PRO A 250 -9.91 1.93 16.84
C PRO A 250 -11.33 1.58 16.36
N ILE A 251 -12.08 0.91 17.21
CA ILE A 251 -13.51 0.65 17.06
C ILE A 251 -14.25 1.43 18.12
N ARG A 252 -15.30 2.12 17.69
CA ARG A 252 -16.29 2.75 18.56
C ARG A 252 -17.67 2.21 18.24
N ILE A 253 -18.39 1.84 19.28
CA ILE A 253 -19.79 1.41 19.23
C ILE A 253 -20.59 2.47 19.98
N ARG A 254 -21.58 3.08 19.34
CA ARG A 254 -22.50 3.98 20.02
C ARG A 254 -23.78 3.24 20.35
N ALA A 255 -24.05 3.06 21.64
CA ALA A 255 -25.16 2.24 22.10
C ALA A 255 -25.73 2.71 23.44
N ARG A 256 -26.94 2.23 23.75
CA ARG A 256 -27.61 2.35 25.06
C ARG A 256 -28.43 1.10 25.35
N GLY A 257 -28.63 0.85 26.63
CA GLY A 257 -29.63 -0.09 27.13
C GLY A 257 -30.92 0.63 27.49
N VAL A 258 -32.01 -0.12 27.65
CA VAL A 258 -33.28 0.40 28.19
C VAL A 258 -33.23 0.54 29.70
N SER A 259 -32.65 -0.44 30.40
CA SER A 259 -32.60 -0.52 31.86
C SER A 259 -31.27 -0.11 32.48
N GLY A 260 -30.19 -0.06 31.68
CA GLY A 260 -28.83 0.22 32.15
C GLY A 260 -28.12 -1.01 32.74
N SER A 261 -28.65 -2.20 32.49
CA SER A 261 -28.07 -3.49 32.91
C SER A 261 -27.75 -4.41 31.73
N GLU A 262 -28.08 -3.99 30.52
CA GLU A 262 -27.81 -4.70 29.27
C GLU A 262 -26.31 -4.80 29.05
N ARG A 263 -25.87 -5.93 28.48
CA ARG A 263 -24.48 -6.20 28.17
C ARG A 263 -24.33 -6.46 26.69
N ILE A 264 -23.39 -5.76 26.06
CA ILE A 264 -22.97 -6.04 24.70
C ILE A 264 -21.54 -6.57 24.65
N SER A 265 -21.26 -7.47 23.71
CA SER A 265 -19.91 -7.91 23.36
C SER A 265 -19.61 -7.61 21.91
N LEU A 266 -18.40 -7.13 21.64
CA LEU A 266 -17.86 -7.02 20.29
C LEU A 266 -17.12 -8.31 19.94
N TYR A 267 -17.50 -8.93 18.83
CA TYR A 267 -16.76 -10.02 18.21
C TYR A 267 -16.13 -9.55 16.89
N VAL A 268 -14.85 -9.85 16.69
CA VAL A 268 -14.15 -9.61 15.41
C VAL A 268 -13.46 -10.88 14.96
N GLY A 269 -13.86 -11.40 13.80
CA GLY A 269 -13.38 -12.70 13.31
C GLY A 269 -13.69 -13.84 14.28
N GLY A 270 -14.79 -13.74 15.03
CA GLY A 270 -15.18 -14.69 16.07
C GLY A 270 -14.52 -14.51 17.44
N ASN A 271 -13.55 -13.59 17.59
CA ASN A 271 -12.89 -13.33 18.87
C ASN A 271 -13.64 -12.25 19.65
N ASN A 272 -13.98 -12.51 20.93
CA ASN A 272 -14.50 -11.47 21.81
C ASN A 272 -13.39 -10.43 22.09
N CYS A 273 -13.62 -9.21 21.65
CA CYS A 273 -12.67 -8.11 21.74
C CYS A 273 -13.02 -7.10 22.85
N GLY A 274 -14.20 -7.22 23.47
CA GLY A 274 -14.63 -6.34 24.53
C GLY A 274 -16.08 -6.60 24.91
N THR A 275 -16.40 -6.49 26.19
CA THR A 275 -17.76 -6.61 26.71
C THR A 275 -18.03 -5.44 27.66
N TRP A 276 -19.17 -4.79 27.49
CA TRP A 276 -19.57 -3.61 28.26
C TRP A 276 -20.97 -3.78 28.84
N THR A 277 -21.21 -3.16 30.00
CA THR A 277 -22.57 -2.93 30.50
C THR A 277 -23.02 -1.56 30.04
N LEU A 278 -24.19 -1.48 29.42
CA LEU A 278 -24.70 -0.26 28.83
C LEU A 278 -25.34 0.64 29.87
N SER A 279 -25.23 1.95 29.68
CA SER A 279 -26.06 2.92 30.39
C SER A 279 -27.41 3.13 29.70
N THR A 280 -28.33 3.83 30.35
CA THR A 280 -29.64 4.19 29.77
C THR A 280 -29.56 5.32 28.74
N SER A 281 -28.39 5.97 28.58
CA SER A 281 -28.14 7.07 27.65
C SER A 281 -27.14 6.67 26.57
N MET A 282 -27.31 7.17 25.34
CA MET A 282 -26.39 6.87 24.24
C MET A 282 -24.95 7.27 24.58
N SER A 283 -24.08 6.27 24.65
CA SER A 283 -22.69 6.39 25.05
C SER A 283 -21.76 5.70 24.04
N ASP A 284 -20.51 6.15 24.00
CA ASP A 284 -19.48 5.56 23.13
C ASP A 284 -18.68 4.49 23.90
N TYR A 285 -18.72 3.25 23.44
CA TYR A 285 -17.89 2.15 23.92
C TYR A 285 -16.76 1.92 22.92
N ARG A 286 -15.52 1.85 23.41
CA ARG A 286 -14.33 1.90 22.57
C ARG A 286 -13.42 0.72 22.84
N VAL A 287 -12.82 0.20 21.78
CA VAL A 287 -11.69 -0.73 21.85
C VAL A 287 -10.71 -0.42 20.73
N THR A 288 -9.44 -0.65 20.98
CA THR A 288 -8.42 -0.64 19.93
C THR A 288 -8.01 -2.08 19.67
N LEU A 289 -8.32 -2.59 18.48
CA LEU A 289 -7.88 -3.93 18.09
C LEU A 289 -6.47 -3.86 17.56
N TYR A 290 -5.61 -4.69 18.11
CA TYR A 290 -4.27 -4.85 17.56
C TYR A 290 -4.31 -6.00 16.56
N THR A 291 -4.71 -7.20 16.97
CA THR A 291 -4.57 -8.42 16.15
C THR A 291 -5.88 -8.95 15.55
N SER A 292 -7.04 -8.73 16.18
CA SER A 292 -8.32 -9.25 15.70
C SER A 292 -8.74 -8.56 14.39
N ARG A 293 -9.05 -9.36 13.38
CA ARG A 293 -9.56 -8.95 12.05
C ARG A 293 -10.64 -9.92 11.59
N GLY A 294 -11.49 -9.49 10.67
CA GLY A 294 -12.60 -10.27 10.10
C GLY A 294 -13.96 -9.64 10.38
N ASP A 295 -15.00 -10.48 10.35
CA ASP A 295 -16.40 -10.05 10.50
C ASP A 295 -16.64 -9.40 11.86
N ILE A 296 -17.26 -8.22 11.86
CA ILE A 296 -17.54 -7.40 13.04
C ILE A 296 -18.99 -7.63 13.46
N ARG A 297 -19.18 -8.14 14.69
CA ARG A 297 -20.52 -8.32 15.28
C ARG A 297 -20.59 -7.68 16.64
N VAL A 298 -21.67 -6.96 16.91
CA VAL A 298 -22.01 -6.49 18.26
C VAL A 298 -23.19 -7.33 18.74
N ALA A 299 -22.95 -8.13 19.78
CA ALA A 299 -23.92 -9.06 20.34
C ALA A 299 -24.51 -8.52 21.64
N TYR A 300 -25.83 -8.64 21.81
CA TYR A 300 -26.55 -8.45 23.07
C TYR A 300 -26.63 -9.80 23.80
N GLU A 301 -26.14 -9.86 25.04
CA GLU A 301 -25.79 -11.12 25.70
C GLU A 301 -26.75 -11.56 26.81
N ASN A 302 -27.35 -10.63 27.56
CA ASN A 302 -28.04 -10.91 28.82
C ASN A 302 -29.50 -10.49 28.80
N ASP A 303 -30.19 -10.91 27.74
CA ASP A 303 -31.60 -10.68 27.55
C ASP A 303 -32.44 -11.15 28.75
N ALA A 304 -33.39 -10.29 29.12
CA ALA A 304 -34.33 -10.48 30.21
C ALA A 304 -35.48 -9.49 30.06
N SER A 305 -36.59 -9.74 30.76
CA SER A 305 -37.74 -8.82 30.75
C SER A 305 -37.33 -7.38 31.11
N GLY A 306 -37.74 -6.43 30.28
CA GLY A 306 -37.46 -5.00 30.44
C GLY A 306 -36.06 -4.58 29.99
N ARG A 307 -35.35 -5.42 29.24
CA ARG A 307 -34.03 -5.13 28.71
C ARG A 307 -33.99 -5.23 27.20
N ASP A 308 -33.62 -4.13 26.55
CA ASP A 308 -33.36 -4.08 25.11
C ASP A 308 -32.13 -3.20 24.86
N VAL A 309 -31.47 -3.42 23.73
CA VAL A 309 -30.31 -2.65 23.29
C VAL A 309 -30.66 -1.86 22.04
N GLN A 310 -30.26 -0.59 22.02
CA GLN A 310 -30.22 0.22 20.80
C GLN A 310 -28.76 0.51 20.46
N ILE A 311 -28.34 0.13 19.25
CA ILE A 311 -27.04 0.46 18.66
C ILE A 311 -27.30 1.46 17.53
N ASP A 312 -26.71 2.64 17.64
CA ASP A 312 -26.77 3.70 16.63
C ASP A 312 -25.83 3.31 15.46
N TYR A 313 -24.52 3.26 15.73
CA TYR A 313 -23.53 2.86 14.73
C TYR A 313 -22.32 2.13 15.33
N VAL A 314 -21.54 1.53 14.43
CA VAL A 314 -20.15 1.18 14.65
C VAL A 314 -19.25 2.02 13.76
N SER A 315 -18.20 2.61 14.33
CA SER A 315 -17.15 3.32 13.61
C SER A 315 -15.87 2.49 13.67
N VAL A 316 -15.28 2.19 12.51
CA VAL A 316 -14.08 1.35 12.34
C VAL A 316 -13.02 2.17 11.64
N ASP A 317 -11.98 2.58 12.37
CA ASP A 317 -10.93 3.46 11.84
C ASP A 317 -11.47 4.76 11.18
N GLY A 318 -12.56 5.29 11.73
CA GLY A 318 -13.21 6.47 11.18
C GLY A 318 -14.30 6.20 10.13
N ASP A 319 -14.42 4.98 9.60
CA ASP A 319 -15.53 4.59 8.72
C ASP A 319 -16.79 4.29 9.53
N TRP A 320 -17.88 4.99 9.25
CA TRP A 320 -19.14 4.88 9.98
C TRP A 320 -20.08 3.88 9.31
N ARG A 321 -20.63 2.94 10.09
CA ARG A 321 -21.54 1.90 9.64
C ARG A 321 -22.80 1.94 10.51
N GLN A 322 -23.89 2.43 9.94
CA GLN A 322 -25.18 2.60 10.63
C GLN A 322 -25.85 1.26 10.88
N ALA A 323 -26.44 1.06 12.06
CA ALA A 323 -27.06 -0.22 12.41
C ALA A 323 -28.31 -0.52 11.57
N GLU A 324 -29.10 0.50 11.26
CA GLU A 324 -30.29 0.43 10.40
C GLU A 324 -29.98 0.18 8.92
N ASP A 325 -28.71 0.33 8.50
CA ASP A 325 -28.26 -0.05 7.16
C ASP A 325 -27.78 -1.51 7.09
N GLN A 326 -27.70 -2.22 8.23
CA GLN A 326 -27.17 -3.58 8.26
C GLN A 326 -28.27 -4.62 8.00
N SER A 327 -28.00 -5.50 7.03
CA SER A 327 -28.92 -6.58 6.64
C SER A 327 -28.89 -7.79 7.59
N TYR A 328 -27.91 -7.89 8.48
CA TYR A 328 -27.79 -8.97 9.45
C TYR A 328 -28.11 -8.47 10.86
N ASN A 329 -29.30 -8.81 11.38
CA ASN A 329 -29.68 -8.55 12.76
C ASN A 329 -30.46 -9.75 13.33
N THR A 330 -29.87 -10.51 14.25
CA THR A 330 -30.51 -11.70 14.83
C THR A 330 -31.28 -11.43 16.12
N GLY A 331 -31.16 -10.24 16.71
CA GLY A 331 -31.80 -9.91 18.00
C GLY A 331 -32.98 -8.95 17.88
N VAL A 332 -33.26 -8.37 16.72
CA VAL A 332 -34.46 -7.52 16.54
C VAL A 332 -35.74 -8.35 16.63
N TRP A 333 -36.78 -7.83 17.29
CA TRP A 333 -38.11 -8.43 17.24
C TRP A 333 -38.86 -7.93 16.00
N GLN A 334 -39.02 -8.80 15.01
CA GLN A 334 -39.77 -8.52 13.77
C GLN A 334 -40.59 -9.74 13.37
N ASN A 335 -41.76 -9.52 12.76
CA ASN A 335 -42.64 -10.60 12.27
C ASN A 335 -43.03 -11.64 13.34
N GLY A 336 -43.10 -11.24 14.61
CA GLY A 336 -43.49 -12.12 15.72
C GLY A 336 -42.38 -13.04 16.24
N SER A 337 -41.13 -12.81 15.86
CA SER A 337 -39.97 -13.57 16.36
C SER A 337 -38.70 -12.71 16.45
N CYS A 338 -37.69 -13.20 17.15
CA CYS A 338 -36.36 -12.62 17.13
C CYS A 338 -35.66 -12.95 15.79
N GLY A 339 -35.06 -11.95 15.16
CA GLY A 339 -34.39 -12.04 13.87
C GLY A 339 -35.03 -11.15 12.80
N GLY A 340 -34.18 -10.54 11.99
CA GLY A 340 -34.59 -9.58 10.97
C GLY A 340 -33.40 -8.81 10.41
N SER A 341 -33.63 -7.54 10.08
CA SER A 341 -32.63 -6.68 9.47
C SER A 341 -33.00 -5.20 9.62
N TYR A 342 -32.05 -4.32 9.27
CA TYR A 342 -32.26 -2.89 9.08
C TYR A 342 -32.92 -2.21 10.29
N SER A 343 -32.34 -2.42 11.46
CA SER A 343 -32.82 -1.84 12.71
C SER A 343 -31.68 -1.63 13.68
N GLU A 344 -31.72 -0.52 14.40
CA GLU A 344 -30.86 -0.21 15.54
C GLU A 344 -31.13 -1.11 16.76
N TRP A 345 -32.26 -1.81 16.79
CA TRP A 345 -32.75 -2.48 17.99
C TRP A 345 -32.40 -3.96 18.06
N LEU A 346 -32.06 -4.41 19.27
CA LEU A 346 -31.93 -5.81 19.67
C LEU A 346 -32.84 -5.99 20.90
N HIS A 347 -33.94 -6.70 20.70
CA HIS A 347 -34.93 -7.02 21.74
C HIS A 347 -34.70 -8.40 22.37
N CYS A 348 -33.88 -9.22 21.73
CA CYS A 348 -33.52 -10.55 22.17
C CYS A 348 -32.00 -10.71 22.12
N SER A 349 -31.46 -11.68 22.87
CA SER A 349 -30.06 -12.08 22.68
C SER A 349 -29.81 -12.41 21.21
N GLY A 350 -28.79 -11.78 20.64
CA GLY A 350 -28.55 -11.76 19.21
C GLY A 350 -27.51 -10.71 18.84
N SER A 351 -27.29 -10.45 17.56
CA SER A 351 -26.24 -9.53 17.12
C SER A 351 -26.59 -8.79 15.83
N ILE A 352 -26.02 -7.59 15.69
CA ILE A 352 -25.94 -6.87 14.42
C ILE A 352 -24.55 -7.09 13.83
N GLY A 353 -24.50 -7.38 12.53
CA GLY A 353 -23.27 -7.57 11.77
C GLY A 353 -22.94 -6.30 10.99
N PHE A 354 -21.70 -5.82 11.11
CA PHE A 354 -21.25 -4.57 10.52
C PHE A 354 -20.24 -4.80 9.38
N GLY A 355 -20.17 -6.00 8.82
CA GLY A 355 -19.20 -6.37 7.78
C GLY A 355 -17.79 -6.57 8.33
N ASN A 356 -16.80 -6.69 7.46
CA ASN A 356 -15.42 -7.03 7.85
C ASN A 356 -14.60 -5.80 8.28
N THR A 357 -13.61 -6.00 9.15
CA THR A 357 -12.53 -5.02 9.35
C THR A 357 -11.78 -4.76 8.04
N PRO A 358 -11.24 -3.54 7.84
CA PRO A 358 -10.34 -3.23 6.73
C PRO A 358 -9.12 -4.15 6.64
#